data_AF-A0A7S0ZE18-F1
#
_entry.id   AF-A0A7S0ZE18-F1
#
_cell.length_a   1.000
_cell.length_b   1.000
_cell.length_c   1.000
_cell.angle_alpha   90.00
_cell.angle_beta   90.00
_cell.angle_gamma   90.00
#
_symmetry.space_group_name_H-M   'P 1'
#
loop_
_entity.id
_entity.type
_entity.pdbx_description
1 polymer ?
#
loop_
_entity_poly.entity_id
_entity_poly.type
_entity_poly.pdbx_seq_one_letter_code
_entity_poly.pdbx_strand_id
1 'polypeptide(L)'
;HFDINAIPKRQFIQKLCEMCPNALEKSRLEYFLGSEEGESDLIQYTIREKRSILLVFRDFPSIRPSLSQLIQIMPRIRPRAFSIASSNRTSSENVELCVSVVKYSAILNTIRHGLCSNYLSHLYAGSIVPGWIDRGSIEFPNLEKLKEKVSLVLICTGTGIAPMRAFLNELEMSFAKKSVEIYMYFGCRHEKDGDFLYENELKKYVSRGMIKGLRVAFSR
;
A
#
# COMPACT_ATOMS: atom_id res chain seq x y z
N HIS A 1 17.39 6.00 3.75
CA HIS A 1 16.88 7.39 3.70
C HIS A 1 16.32 7.80 2.34
N PHE A 2 16.90 7.38 1.22
CA PHE A 2 16.46 7.78 -0.12
C PHE A 2 15.85 6.61 -0.90
N ASP A 3 14.86 6.91 -1.76
CA ASP A 3 14.16 5.93 -2.59
C ASP A 3 14.75 5.91 -4.01
N ILE A 4 15.70 5.00 -4.23
CA ILE A 4 16.33 4.78 -5.55
C ILE A 4 15.39 4.12 -6.56
N ASN A 5 14.32 3.49 -6.07
CA ASN A 5 13.34 2.80 -6.91
C ASN A 5 12.20 3.72 -7.32
N ALA A 6 12.08 4.92 -6.75
CA ALA A 6 11.06 5.90 -7.09
C ALA A 6 11.01 6.18 -8.59
N ILE A 7 9.80 6.42 -9.09
CA ILE A 7 9.60 6.96 -10.43
C ILE A 7 10.01 8.44 -10.39
N PRO A 8 10.95 8.88 -11.24
CA PRO A 8 11.45 10.25 -11.21
C PRO A 8 10.35 11.23 -11.59
N LYS A 9 10.31 12.36 -10.88
CA LYS A 9 9.42 13.48 -11.19
C LYS A 9 10.09 14.43 -12.18
N ARG A 10 9.29 15.29 -12.82
CA ARG A 10 9.79 16.35 -13.71
C ARG A 10 10.92 17.19 -13.10
N GLN A 11 10.81 17.57 -11.82
CA GLN A 11 11.87 18.30 -11.10
C GLN A 11 13.21 17.56 -11.04
N PHE A 12 13.17 16.22 -10.93
CA PHE A 12 14.39 15.41 -10.96
C PHE A 12 15.06 15.47 -12.34
N ILE A 13 14.26 15.40 -13.41
CA ILE A 13 14.75 15.52 -14.80
C ILE A 13 15.37 16.89 -15.06
N GLN A 14 14.75 17.96 -14.55
CA GLN A 14 15.32 19.32 -14.62
C GLN A 14 16.71 19.39 -13.98
N LYS A 15 16.88 18.79 -12.80
CA LYS A 15 18.18 18.75 -12.13
C LYS A 15 19.23 17.91 -12.87
N LEU A 16 18.81 16.80 -13.48
CA LEU A 16 19.71 16.03 -14.35
C LEU A 16 20.14 16.85 -15.57
N CYS A 17 19.24 17.61 -16.17
CA CYS A 17 19.53 18.48 -17.32
C CYS A 17 20.60 19.54 -17.00
N GLU A 18 20.52 20.15 -15.81
CA GLU A 18 21.52 21.12 -15.32
C GLU A 18 22.91 20.49 -15.13
N MET A 19 22.96 19.21 -14.75
CA MET A 19 24.20 18.48 -14.45
C MET A 19 24.77 17.71 -15.65
N CYS A 20 24.07 17.67 -16.78
CA CYS A 20 24.41 16.81 -17.91
C CYS A 20 25.57 17.36 -18.74
N PRO A 21 26.74 16.70 -18.77
CA PRO A 21 27.90 17.19 -19.53
C PRO A 21 27.83 16.81 -21.01
N ASN A 22 27.10 15.74 -21.37
CA ASN A 22 26.98 15.30 -22.76
C ASN A 22 25.87 16.07 -23.48
N ALA A 23 26.17 16.63 -24.65
CA ALA A 23 25.24 17.46 -25.42
C ALA A 23 24.02 16.70 -25.95
N LEU A 24 24.18 15.43 -26.34
CA LEU A 24 23.11 14.61 -26.90
C LEU A 24 22.13 14.15 -25.80
N GLU A 25 22.67 13.69 -24.68
CA GLU A 25 21.88 13.39 -23.47
C GLU A 25 21.14 14.64 -22.98
N LYS A 26 21.82 15.79 -22.93
CA LYS A 26 21.23 17.06 -22.51
C LYS A 26 20.08 17.49 -23.42
N SER A 27 20.26 17.40 -24.74
CA SER A 27 19.21 17.71 -25.71
C SER A 27 17.95 16.85 -25.51
N ARG A 28 18.11 15.55 -25.18
CA ARG A 28 16.96 14.68 -24.87
C ARG A 28 16.25 15.11 -23.57
N LEU A 29 17.00 15.51 -22.55
CA LEU A 29 16.42 16.04 -21.30
C LEU A 29 15.72 17.38 -21.52
N GLU A 30 16.29 18.26 -22.33
CA GLU A 30 15.69 19.54 -22.73
C GLU A 30 14.40 19.31 -23.54
N TYR A 31 14.39 18.34 -24.46
CA TYR A 31 13.18 17.93 -25.18
C TYR A 31 12.07 17.52 -24.21
N PHE A 32 12.35 16.63 -23.25
CA PHE A 32 11.37 16.23 -22.22
C PHE A 32 10.81 17.40 -21.40
N LEU A 33 11.55 18.50 -21.29
CA LEU A 33 11.19 19.67 -20.50
C LEU A 33 10.58 20.80 -21.34
N GLY A 34 10.81 20.83 -22.65
CA GLY A 34 10.59 22.03 -23.47
C GLY A 34 9.29 22.08 -24.27
N SER A 35 8.67 20.94 -24.60
CA SER A 35 7.46 20.89 -25.44
C SER A 35 6.37 19.99 -24.85
N GLU A 36 5.12 20.19 -25.30
CA GLU A 36 3.99 19.32 -24.93
C GLU A 36 4.23 17.87 -25.34
N GLU A 37 4.76 17.66 -26.55
CA GLU A 37 5.16 16.33 -27.03
C GLU A 37 6.23 15.72 -26.13
N GLY A 38 7.25 16.49 -25.75
CA GLY A 38 8.30 16.06 -24.85
C GLY A 38 7.80 15.71 -23.45
N GLU A 39 6.82 16.44 -22.93
CA GLU A 39 6.19 16.12 -21.65
C GLU A 39 5.38 14.82 -21.71
N SER A 40 4.64 14.60 -22.79
CA SER A 40 3.93 13.34 -23.05
C SER A 40 4.92 12.16 -23.12
N ASP A 41 6.02 12.34 -23.86
CA ASP A 41 7.12 11.39 -23.96
C ASP A 41 7.79 11.12 -22.60
N LEU A 42 7.94 12.15 -21.77
CA LEU A 42 8.47 11.99 -20.41
C LEU A 42 7.52 11.16 -19.53
N ILE A 43 6.20 11.36 -19.63
CA ILE A 43 5.20 10.57 -18.92
C ILE A 43 5.25 9.10 -19.38
N GLN A 44 5.41 8.89 -20.68
CA GLN A 44 5.59 7.55 -21.26
C GLN A 44 6.86 6.88 -20.71
N TYR A 45 8.00 7.56 -20.83
CA TYR A 45 9.31 7.11 -20.35
C TYR A 45 9.35 6.88 -18.83
N THR A 46 8.63 7.65 -18.01
CA THR A 46 8.71 7.52 -16.54
C THR A 46 7.55 6.71 -15.97
N ILE A 47 6.34 7.24 -16.04
CA ILE A 47 5.16 6.76 -15.31
C ILE A 47 4.59 5.49 -15.93
N ARG A 48 4.48 5.45 -17.27
CA ARG A 48 3.88 4.31 -17.98
C ARG A 48 4.83 3.12 -18.01
N GLU A 49 6.10 3.35 -18.33
CA GLU A 49 7.14 2.31 -18.31
C GLU A 49 7.65 1.93 -16.92
N LYS A 50 7.20 2.63 -15.86
CA LYS A 50 7.62 2.40 -14.47
C LYS A 50 9.15 2.47 -14.31
N ARG A 51 9.78 3.40 -15.01
CA ARG A 51 11.24 3.56 -14.97
C ARG A 51 11.66 4.17 -13.63
N SER A 52 12.57 3.50 -12.91
CA SER A 52 13.12 4.02 -11.65
C SER A 52 14.20 5.06 -11.91
N ILE A 53 14.51 5.84 -10.89
CA ILE A 53 15.68 6.73 -10.87
C ILE A 53 16.97 5.98 -11.25
N LEU A 54 17.17 4.76 -10.72
CA LEU A 54 18.34 3.95 -11.07
C LEU A 54 18.43 3.66 -12.57
N LEU A 55 17.31 3.35 -13.22
CA LEU A 55 17.27 3.13 -14.67
C LEU A 55 17.52 4.43 -15.44
N VAL A 56 17.04 5.57 -14.96
CA VAL A 56 17.35 6.86 -15.59
C VAL A 56 18.86 7.15 -15.55
N PHE A 57 19.55 6.92 -14.43
CA PHE A 57 21.02 7.07 -14.40
C PHE A 57 21.77 6.07 -15.31
N ARG A 58 21.16 4.92 -15.60
CA ARG A 58 21.68 3.97 -16.58
C ARG A 58 21.48 4.47 -18.01
N ASP A 59 20.34 5.07 -18.30
CA ASP A 59 19.99 5.61 -19.62
C ASP A 59 20.74 6.92 -19.94
N PHE A 60 21.15 7.68 -18.92
CA PHE A 60 21.97 8.90 -19.02
C PHE A 60 23.33 8.74 -18.32
N PRO A 61 24.23 7.89 -18.87
CA PRO A 61 25.48 7.51 -18.21
C PRO A 61 26.50 8.66 -18.11
N SER A 62 26.38 9.74 -18.87
CA SER A 62 27.30 10.89 -18.71
C SER A 62 27.09 11.64 -17.40
N ILE A 63 25.91 11.50 -16.79
CA ILE A 63 25.54 12.20 -15.56
C ILE A 63 26.14 11.47 -14.35
N ARG A 64 27.13 12.11 -13.72
CA ARG A 64 27.90 11.59 -12.59
C ARG A 64 27.88 12.60 -11.43
N PRO A 65 26.74 12.77 -10.75
CA PRO A 65 26.61 13.72 -9.65
C PRO A 65 27.50 13.31 -8.47
N SER A 66 28.04 14.30 -7.77
CA SER A 66 28.69 14.08 -6.48
C SER A 66 27.68 13.56 -5.45
N LEU A 67 28.16 13.01 -4.33
CA LEU A 67 27.29 12.56 -3.24
C LEU A 67 26.38 13.69 -2.73
N SER A 68 26.91 14.91 -2.60
CA SER A 68 26.14 16.06 -2.14
C SER A 68 25.02 16.42 -3.12
N GLN A 69 25.30 16.36 -4.42
CA GLN A 69 24.30 16.56 -5.48
C GLN A 69 23.23 15.46 -5.45
N LEU A 70 23.61 14.19 -5.31
CA LEU A 70 22.66 13.07 -5.17
C LEU A 70 21.72 13.28 -3.99
N ILE A 71 22.24 13.62 -2.82
CA ILE A 71 21.44 13.85 -1.60
C ILE A 71 20.37 14.94 -1.82
N GLN A 72 20.67 15.95 -2.63
CA GLN A 72 19.74 17.05 -2.93
C GLN A 72 18.62 16.66 -3.89
N ILE A 73 18.89 15.80 -4.86
CA ILE A 73 17.92 15.45 -5.92
C ILE A 73 17.12 14.17 -5.62
N MET A 74 17.65 13.30 -4.77
CA MET A 74 17.03 12.00 -4.49
C MET A 74 15.79 12.14 -3.61
N PRO A 75 14.66 11.48 -3.95
CA PRO A 75 13.48 11.49 -3.12
C PRO A 75 13.75 10.73 -1.81
N ARG A 76 13.21 11.24 -0.70
CA ARG A 76 13.24 10.53 0.58
C ARG A 76 12.26 9.37 0.59
N ILE A 77 12.65 8.28 1.26
CA ILE A 77 11.73 7.18 1.59
C ILE A 77 10.64 7.75 2.49
N ARG A 78 9.39 7.51 2.10
CA ARG A 78 8.22 7.89 2.90
C ARG A 78 7.74 6.72 3.75
N PRO A 79 7.21 6.99 4.95
CA PRO A 79 6.53 5.96 5.75
C PRO A 79 5.34 5.38 4.98
N ARG A 80 4.99 4.13 5.30
CA ARG A 80 3.87 3.43 4.68
C ARG A 80 2.80 3.16 5.73
N ALA A 81 1.61 3.71 5.51
CA ALA A 81 0.45 3.45 6.35
C ALA A 81 -0.21 2.12 5.97
N PHE A 82 -0.69 1.41 6.99
CA PHE A 82 -1.52 0.23 6.89
C PHE A 82 -2.68 0.36 7.86
N SER A 83 -3.84 -0.18 7.49
CA SER A 83 -4.95 -0.32 8.44
C SER A 83 -4.61 -1.44 9.42
N ILE A 84 -4.79 -1.16 10.72
CA ILE A 84 -4.63 -2.15 11.78
C ILE A 84 -5.72 -3.22 11.62
N ALA A 85 -5.32 -4.50 11.76
CA ALA A 85 -6.18 -5.67 11.61
C ALA A 85 -6.58 -6.32 12.95
N SER A 86 -6.05 -5.83 14.07
CA SER A 86 -6.39 -6.25 15.45
C SER A 86 -7.23 -5.19 16.17
N SER A 87 -7.87 -5.58 17.27
CA SER A 87 -8.59 -4.68 18.17
C SER A 87 -7.86 -4.57 19.51
N ASN A 88 -7.91 -3.39 20.13
CA ASN A 88 -7.28 -3.17 21.43
C ASN A 88 -7.95 -3.99 22.56
N ARG A 89 -9.22 -4.39 22.40
CA ARG A 89 -9.92 -5.28 23.35
C ARG A 89 -9.50 -6.74 23.23
N THR A 90 -9.06 -7.17 22.04
CA THR A 90 -8.62 -8.55 21.81
C THR A 90 -7.13 -8.72 22.07
N SER A 91 -6.34 -7.70 21.75
CA SER A 91 -4.90 -7.69 21.95
C SER A 91 -4.43 -6.26 22.26
N SER A 92 -4.24 -5.96 23.54
CA SER A 92 -3.77 -4.65 24.00
C SER A 92 -2.27 -4.43 23.77
N GLU A 93 -1.51 -5.51 23.58
CA GLU A 93 -0.05 -5.46 23.44
C GLU A 93 0.43 -5.67 21.99
N ASN A 94 -0.42 -6.21 21.11
CA ASN A 94 -0.04 -6.51 19.72
C ASN A 94 -0.88 -5.75 18.70
N VAL A 95 -0.19 -5.20 17.70
CA VAL A 95 -0.77 -4.61 16.48
C VAL A 95 -0.59 -5.61 15.34
N GLU A 96 -1.69 -6.02 14.72
CA GLU A 96 -1.66 -6.91 13.56
C GLU A 96 -1.84 -6.12 12.26
N LEU A 97 -1.13 -6.50 11.21
CA LEU A 97 -1.23 -5.90 9.88
C LEU A 97 -1.62 -6.96 8.85
N CYS A 98 -2.53 -6.61 7.92
CA CYS A 98 -2.82 -7.41 6.74
C CYS A 98 -2.16 -6.78 5.52
N VAL A 99 -1.08 -7.38 5.02
CA VAL A 99 -0.22 -6.78 3.99
C VAL A 99 -0.13 -7.67 2.76
N SER A 100 -0.42 -7.10 1.59
CA SER A 100 -0.17 -7.75 0.30
C SER A 100 1.25 -7.43 -0.15
N VAL A 101 2.04 -8.47 -0.42
CA VAL A 101 3.41 -8.32 -0.93
C VAL A 101 3.36 -7.81 -2.36
N VAL A 102 3.96 -6.64 -2.60
CA VAL A 102 3.94 -6.00 -3.91
C VAL A 102 5.15 -6.49 -4.70
N LYS A 103 4.88 -7.30 -5.73
CA LYS A 103 5.87 -7.77 -6.70
C LYS A 103 5.23 -7.83 -8.08
N TYR A 104 5.78 -7.14 -9.07
CA TYR A 104 5.28 -7.14 -10.44
C TYR A 104 6.41 -6.96 -11.46
N SER A 105 6.21 -7.42 -12.69
CA SER A 105 7.12 -7.12 -13.80
C SER A 105 6.75 -5.77 -14.42
N ALA A 106 7.72 -4.87 -14.57
CA ALA A 106 7.56 -3.65 -15.34
C ALA A 106 7.64 -3.93 -16.85
N ILE A 107 7.29 -2.93 -17.66
CA ILE A 107 7.31 -3.02 -19.14
C ILE A 107 8.69 -3.45 -19.67
N LEU A 108 9.76 -3.05 -18.98
CA LEU A 108 11.14 -3.38 -19.34
C LEU A 108 11.61 -4.75 -18.82
N ASN A 109 10.68 -5.67 -18.51
CA ASN A 109 10.95 -6.98 -17.88
C ASN A 109 11.78 -6.89 -16.58
N THR A 110 11.76 -5.74 -15.91
CA THR A 110 12.40 -5.57 -14.61
C THR A 110 11.40 -5.89 -13.51
N ILE A 111 11.77 -6.79 -12.61
CA ILE A 111 10.94 -7.13 -11.46
C ILE A 111 11.02 -5.97 -10.46
N ARG A 112 9.86 -5.42 -10.12
CA ARG A 112 9.71 -4.35 -9.15
C ARG A 112 9.13 -4.88 -7.86
N HIS A 113 9.77 -4.49 -6.77
CA HIS A 113 9.38 -4.82 -5.40
C HIS A 113 8.88 -3.56 -4.69
N GLY A 114 7.75 -3.68 -3.99
CA GLY A 114 7.33 -2.64 -3.06
C GLY A 114 8.27 -2.60 -1.85
N LEU A 115 8.83 -1.43 -1.54
CA LEU A 115 9.83 -1.27 -0.48
C LEU A 115 9.34 -1.83 0.87
N CYS A 116 8.22 -1.32 1.37
CA CYS A 116 7.75 -1.66 2.71
C CYS A 116 7.17 -3.08 2.79
N SER A 117 6.37 -3.52 1.82
CA SER A 117 5.75 -4.85 1.89
C SER A 117 6.77 -5.98 1.72
N ASN A 118 7.82 -5.79 0.91
CA ASN A 118 8.92 -6.77 0.85
C ASN A 118 9.80 -6.65 2.10
N TYR A 119 10.07 -5.45 2.62
CA TYR A 119 10.78 -5.33 3.90
C TYR A 119 10.09 -6.13 5.00
N LEU A 120 8.77 -5.95 5.17
CA LEU A 120 7.97 -6.69 6.14
C LEU A 120 7.97 -8.21 5.89
N SER A 121 7.95 -8.66 4.63
CA SER A 121 7.94 -10.10 4.31
C SER A 121 9.25 -10.82 4.61
N HIS A 122 10.35 -10.08 4.83
CA HIS A 122 11.66 -10.66 5.19
C HIS A 122 11.95 -10.56 6.70
N LEU A 123 11.05 -10.00 7.49
CA LEU A 123 11.19 -9.95 8.94
C LEU A 123 10.90 -11.31 9.58
N TYR A 124 11.54 -11.54 10.72
CA TYR A 124 11.32 -12.71 11.57
C TYR A 124 10.91 -12.26 12.98
N ALA A 125 10.37 -13.17 13.78
CA ALA A 125 9.97 -12.90 15.15
C ALA A 125 11.13 -12.29 15.96
N GLY A 126 10.88 -11.17 16.65
CA GLY A 126 11.90 -10.40 17.37
C GLY A 126 12.53 -9.25 16.55
N SER A 127 12.20 -9.12 15.26
CA SER A 127 12.60 -7.95 14.47
C SER A 127 11.97 -6.67 15.01
N ILE A 128 12.76 -5.59 15.06
CA ILE A 128 12.28 -4.26 15.47
C ILE A 128 11.82 -3.50 14.22
N VAL A 129 10.56 -3.05 14.24
CA VAL A 129 9.97 -2.24 13.17
C VAL A 129 9.69 -0.83 13.69
N PRO A 130 10.35 0.21 13.15
CA PRO A 130 10.03 1.58 13.52
C PRO A 130 8.65 1.95 12.98
N GLY A 131 7.79 2.48 13.85
CA GLY A 131 6.44 2.86 13.47
C GLY A 131 5.77 3.73 14.53
N TRP A 132 4.62 4.28 14.16
CA TRP A 132 3.72 5.00 15.05
C TRP A 132 2.28 4.69 14.64
N ILE A 133 1.35 4.95 15.54
CA ILE A 133 -0.07 4.84 15.27
C ILE A 133 -0.57 6.23 14.89
N ASP A 134 -1.36 6.29 13.83
CA ASP A 134 -2.06 7.50 13.41
C ASP A 134 -3.57 7.21 13.37
N ARG A 135 -4.38 8.24 13.62
CA ARG A 135 -5.84 8.08 13.63
C ARG A 135 -6.34 7.92 12.19
N GLY A 136 -6.94 6.77 11.90
CA GLY A 136 -7.55 6.49 10.60
C GLY A 136 -8.84 7.29 10.36
N SER A 137 -9.32 7.26 9.12
CA SER A 137 -10.55 7.93 8.69
C SER A 137 -11.82 7.07 8.77
N ILE A 138 -11.67 5.76 8.99
CA ILE A 138 -12.82 4.84 9.12
C ILE A 138 -13.38 4.97 10.52
N GLU A 139 -14.65 5.35 10.61
CA GLU A 139 -15.40 5.41 11.86
C GLU A 139 -16.36 4.23 11.97
N PHE A 140 -16.31 3.56 13.10
CA PHE A 140 -17.29 2.54 13.48
C PHE A 140 -18.20 3.08 14.59
N PRO A 141 -19.42 2.54 14.75
CA PRO A 141 -20.27 2.93 15.86
C PRO A 141 -19.58 2.74 17.20
N ASN A 142 -19.77 3.69 18.11
CA ASN A 142 -19.25 3.56 19.46
C ASN A 142 -20.05 2.49 20.22
N LEU A 143 -19.47 1.30 20.33
CA LEU A 143 -20.12 0.12 20.90
C LEU A 143 -20.53 0.29 22.37
N GLU A 144 -19.90 1.19 23.12
CA GLU A 144 -20.24 1.46 24.53
C GLU A 144 -21.45 2.40 24.68
N LYS A 145 -21.74 3.19 23.63
CA LYS A 145 -22.81 4.20 23.64
C LYS A 145 -24.03 3.80 22.80
N LEU A 146 -24.09 2.56 22.34
CA LEU A 146 -25.23 2.05 21.58
C LEU A 146 -26.47 1.97 22.47
N LYS A 147 -27.49 2.79 22.14
CA LYS A 147 -28.80 2.79 22.81
C LYS A 147 -29.82 1.89 22.12
N GLU A 148 -29.64 1.65 20.83
CA GLU A 148 -30.55 0.90 19.97
C GLU A 148 -29.78 -0.13 19.14
N LYS A 149 -30.51 -1.05 18.51
CA LYS A 149 -29.91 -2.00 17.57
C LYS A 149 -29.45 -1.26 16.31
N VAL A 150 -28.27 -1.62 15.81
CA VAL A 150 -27.67 -1.04 14.60
C VAL A 150 -27.35 -2.16 13.62
N SER A 151 -27.68 -1.96 12.35
CA SER A 151 -27.25 -2.84 11.27
C SER A 151 -26.10 -2.20 10.49
N LEU A 152 -25.03 -2.96 10.25
CA LEU A 152 -23.83 -2.53 9.54
C LEU A 152 -23.65 -3.34 8.27
N VAL A 153 -23.32 -2.64 7.19
CA VAL A 153 -22.89 -3.25 5.92
C VAL A 153 -21.39 -3.04 5.77
N LEU A 154 -20.61 -4.11 5.85
CA LEU A 154 -19.17 -4.09 5.71
C LEU A 154 -18.79 -4.53 4.29
N ILE A 155 -18.17 -3.66 3.52
CA ILE A 155 -17.76 -3.94 2.14
C ILE A 155 -16.24 -3.81 2.05
N CYS A 156 -15.55 -4.87 1.65
CA CYS A 156 -14.11 -4.87 1.51
C CYS A 156 -13.62 -5.86 0.46
N THR A 157 -12.42 -5.63 -0.08
CA THR A 157 -11.76 -6.54 -1.01
C THR A 157 -10.29 -6.71 -0.63
N GLY A 158 -9.76 -7.93 -0.76
CA GLY A 158 -8.38 -8.27 -0.39
C GLY A 158 -7.99 -7.72 0.99
N THR A 159 -6.85 -7.02 1.06
CA THR A 159 -6.34 -6.43 2.31
C THR A 159 -7.22 -5.33 2.90
N GLY A 160 -8.24 -4.85 2.17
CA GLY A 160 -9.27 -3.96 2.70
C GLY A 160 -10.08 -4.58 3.85
N ILE A 161 -9.95 -5.90 4.08
CA ILE A 161 -10.53 -6.59 5.23
C ILE A 161 -9.92 -6.17 6.57
N ALA A 162 -8.69 -5.61 6.60
CA ALA A 162 -7.99 -5.29 7.84
C ALA A 162 -8.83 -4.51 8.87
N PRO A 163 -9.35 -3.29 8.57
CA PRO A 163 -10.13 -2.54 9.55
C PRO A 163 -11.46 -3.24 9.89
N MET A 164 -12.02 -4.01 8.96
CA MET A 164 -13.25 -4.77 9.19
C MET A 164 -13.01 -5.89 10.19
N ARG A 165 -11.90 -6.62 10.06
CA ARG A 165 -11.48 -7.66 11.00
C ARG A 165 -11.20 -7.06 12.39
N ALA A 166 -10.50 -5.93 12.47
CA ALA A 166 -10.29 -5.22 13.72
C ALA A 166 -11.62 -4.89 14.44
N PHE A 167 -12.60 -4.38 13.70
CA PHE A 167 -13.94 -4.09 14.23
C PHE A 167 -14.71 -5.36 14.64
N LEU A 168 -14.65 -6.44 13.85
CA LEU A 168 -15.29 -7.71 14.20
C LEU A 168 -14.72 -8.29 15.52
N ASN A 169 -13.40 -8.18 15.70
CA ASN A 169 -12.73 -8.55 16.94
C ASN A 169 -13.16 -7.67 18.13
N GLU A 170 -13.26 -6.37 17.94
CA GLU A 170 -13.78 -5.43 18.95
C GLU A 170 -15.22 -5.77 19.35
N LEU A 171 -16.09 -6.03 18.35
CA LEU A 171 -17.49 -6.36 18.56
C LEU A 171 -17.66 -7.71 19.26
N GLU A 172 -16.85 -8.70 18.92
CA GLU A 172 -16.91 -10.03 19.54
C GLU A 172 -16.70 -9.95 21.07
N MET A 173 -15.84 -9.05 21.52
CA MET A 173 -15.53 -8.83 22.94
C MET A 173 -16.45 -7.80 23.62
N SER A 174 -17.36 -7.17 22.88
CA SER A 174 -18.25 -6.12 23.39
C SER A 174 -19.58 -6.68 23.90
N PHE A 175 -20.14 -6.06 24.95
CA PHE A 175 -21.51 -6.31 25.40
C PHE A 175 -22.56 -5.97 24.33
N ALA A 176 -22.20 -5.10 23.36
CA ALA A 176 -23.08 -4.72 22.26
C ALA A 176 -23.17 -5.76 21.13
N LYS A 177 -22.52 -6.92 21.24
CA LYS A 177 -22.53 -7.98 20.21
C LYS A 177 -23.94 -8.37 19.73
N LYS A 178 -24.95 -8.35 20.62
CA LYS A 178 -26.35 -8.65 20.29
C LYS A 178 -27.12 -7.45 19.73
N SER A 179 -26.55 -6.25 19.85
CA SER A 179 -27.12 -4.99 19.39
C SER A 179 -26.60 -4.57 18.03
N VAL A 180 -25.64 -5.30 17.45
CA VAL A 180 -25.09 -5.02 16.12
C VAL A 180 -25.35 -6.20 15.20
N GLU A 181 -25.99 -5.93 14.07
CA GLU A 181 -26.20 -6.92 13.00
C GLU A 181 -25.26 -6.62 11.84
N ILE A 182 -24.50 -7.60 11.37
CA ILE A 182 -23.52 -7.39 10.30
C ILE A 182 -23.94 -8.12 9.03
N TYR A 183 -23.92 -7.40 7.91
CA TYR A 183 -23.94 -7.95 6.56
C TYR A 183 -22.60 -7.62 5.90
N MET A 184 -21.86 -8.65 5.46
CA MET A 184 -20.51 -8.50 4.95
C MET A 184 -20.42 -8.94 3.49
N TYR A 185 -19.81 -8.09 2.68
CA TYR A 185 -19.45 -8.34 1.29
C TYR A 185 -17.92 -8.33 1.17
N PHE A 186 -17.34 -9.48 0.84
CA PHE A 186 -15.90 -9.65 0.69
C PHE A 186 -15.54 -10.02 -0.74
N GLY A 187 -14.54 -9.38 -1.33
CA GLY A 187 -14.05 -9.72 -2.67
C GLY A 187 -12.61 -10.24 -2.64
N CYS A 188 -12.35 -11.34 -3.35
CA CYS A 188 -11.01 -11.87 -3.58
C CYS A 188 -10.90 -12.48 -5.00
N ARG A 189 -9.73 -13.06 -5.33
CA ARG A 189 -9.54 -13.67 -6.67
C ARG A 189 -10.15 -15.06 -6.70
N HIS A 190 -9.57 -15.99 -5.95
CA HIS A 190 -9.98 -17.39 -5.93
C HIS A 190 -10.41 -17.84 -4.53
N GLU A 191 -11.24 -18.87 -4.46
CA GLU A 191 -11.70 -19.46 -3.20
C GLU A 191 -10.62 -20.32 -2.53
N LYS A 192 -9.90 -21.15 -3.30
CA LYS A 192 -9.07 -22.24 -2.75
C LYS A 192 -7.58 -21.92 -2.63
N ASP A 193 -7.12 -20.84 -3.28
CA ASP A 193 -5.68 -20.54 -3.39
C ASP A 193 -5.16 -19.62 -2.27
N GLY A 194 -5.86 -19.53 -1.14
CA GLY A 194 -5.46 -18.71 0.01
C GLY A 194 -5.80 -17.21 -0.11
N ASP A 195 -6.46 -16.80 -1.20
CA ASP A 195 -6.92 -15.41 -1.39
C ASP A 195 -8.18 -15.08 -0.57
N PHE A 196 -8.88 -16.10 -0.04
CA PHE A 196 -9.94 -15.90 0.94
C PHE A 196 -9.36 -15.62 2.34
N LEU A 197 -8.87 -14.39 2.50
CA LEU A 197 -8.26 -13.92 3.75
C LEU A 197 -9.21 -14.10 4.94
N TYR A 198 -8.70 -14.71 6.01
CA TYR A 198 -9.41 -14.95 7.28
C TYR A 198 -10.69 -15.78 7.16
N GLU A 199 -10.79 -16.64 6.14
CA GLU A 199 -11.97 -17.48 5.88
C GLU A 199 -12.51 -18.19 7.13
N ASN A 200 -11.64 -18.88 7.88
CA ASN A 200 -12.04 -19.63 9.08
C ASN A 200 -12.61 -18.71 10.18
N GLU A 201 -12.04 -17.52 10.35
CA GLU A 201 -12.48 -16.53 11.32
C GLU A 201 -13.86 -15.97 10.93
N LEU A 202 -14.04 -15.62 9.64
CA LEU A 202 -15.31 -15.14 9.12
C LEU A 202 -16.42 -16.20 9.20
N LYS A 203 -16.11 -17.46 8.83
CA LYS A 203 -17.05 -18.59 8.97
C LYS A 203 -17.47 -18.81 10.42
N LYS A 204 -16.55 -18.64 11.37
CA LYS A 204 -16.85 -18.70 12.81
C LYS A 204 -17.77 -17.56 13.27
N TYR A 205 -17.62 -16.36 12.72
CA TYR A 205 -18.56 -15.26 13.01
C TYR A 205 -19.95 -15.48 12.43
N VAL A 206 -20.04 -16.10 11.26
CA VAL A 206 -21.32 -16.52 10.66
C VAL A 206 -21.98 -17.60 11.52
N SER A 207 -21.26 -18.65 11.93
CA SER A 207 -21.83 -19.73 12.74
C SER A 207 -22.30 -19.25 14.12
N ARG A 208 -21.67 -18.22 14.67
CA ARG A 208 -22.08 -17.55 15.92
C ARG A 208 -23.20 -16.53 15.73
N GLY A 209 -23.69 -16.33 14.51
CA GLY A 209 -24.78 -15.42 14.19
C GLY A 209 -24.43 -13.93 14.31
N MET A 210 -23.13 -13.59 14.40
CA MET A 210 -22.62 -12.21 14.47
C MET A 210 -22.64 -11.57 13.08
N ILE A 211 -22.20 -12.30 12.06
CA ILE A 211 -22.42 -11.95 10.65
C ILE A 211 -23.70 -12.65 10.19
N LYS A 212 -24.75 -11.88 9.91
CA LYS A 212 -26.05 -12.36 9.43
C LYS A 212 -26.03 -12.80 7.97
N GLY A 213 -25.21 -12.14 7.16
CA GLY A 213 -25.02 -12.52 5.76
C GLY A 213 -23.58 -12.27 5.34
N LEU A 214 -22.87 -13.31 4.94
CA LEU A 214 -21.58 -13.22 4.27
C LEU A 214 -21.78 -13.50 2.78
N ARG A 215 -21.37 -12.55 1.94
CA ARG A 215 -21.35 -12.68 0.48
C ARG A 215 -19.92 -12.52 0.01
N VAL A 216 -19.42 -13.53 -0.69
CA VAL A 216 -18.05 -13.53 -1.19
C VAL A 216 -18.09 -13.49 -2.72
N ALA A 217 -17.38 -12.53 -3.29
CA ALA A 217 -17.21 -12.40 -4.73
C ALA A 217 -15.82 -12.89 -5.12
N PHE A 218 -15.76 -13.93 -5.96
CA PHE A 218 -14.55 -14.43 -6.57
C PHE A 218 -14.43 -13.86 -7.98
N SER A 219 -13.34 -13.15 -8.24
CA SER A 219 -13.12 -12.45 -9.51
C SER A 219 -12.43 -13.30 -10.58
N ARG A 220 -11.94 -14.49 -10.23
CA ARG A 220 -11.24 -15.42 -11.13
C ARG A 220 -11.53 -16.87 -10.77
#